data_AF-A0A1H9UEP4-F1
#
_entry.id   AF-A0A1H9UEP4-F1
#
_cell.length_a   1.000
_cell.length_b   1.000
_cell.length_c   1.000
_cell.angle_alpha   90.00
_cell.angle_beta   90.00
_cell.angle_gamma   90.00
#
_symmetry.space_group_name_H-M   'P 1'
#
loop_
_entity.id
_entity.type
_entity.pdbx_description
1 polymer ?
#
loop_
_entity_poly.entity_id
_entity_poly.type
_entity_poly.pdbx_seq_one_letter_code
_entity_poly.pdbx_strand_id
1 'polypeptide(L)'
;MVTAQEALDTAEQALPFLALHTVAARWIYLFVSYDDWADALLGVRLPEAFSRERNHFDRLVHFNCGVCLMAVLRRKWLRSLEVVLAMTLAPEVAEAYNGQQGDMWDAHADMALAALGALVTSLVSSAPRRSRAEATRSPAPGAARPARQDPGRAR
;
A
#
# COMPACT_ATOMS: atom_id res chain seq x y z
N MET A 1 -3.63 -8.13 -20.00
CA MET A 1 -2.44 -7.29 -20.25
C MET A 1 -2.42 -6.26 -19.12
N VAL A 2 -1.35 -6.15 -18.33
CA VAL A 2 -1.25 -5.13 -17.26
C VAL A 2 -0.98 -3.78 -17.92
N THR A 3 -1.69 -2.73 -17.51
CA THR A 3 -1.48 -1.38 -18.04
C THR A 3 -0.20 -0.76 -17.46
N ALA A 4 0.42 0.19 -18.17
CA ALA A 4 1.61 0.88 -17.67
C ALA A 4 1.34 1.60 -16.34
N GLN A 5 0.15 2.19 -16.18
CA GLN A 5 -0.26 2.84 -14.94
C GLN A 5 -0.33 1.84 -13.77
N GLU A 6 -0.92 0.66 -14.01
CA GLU A 6 -0.98 -0.37 -12.98
C GLU A 6 0.40 -0.86 -12.57
N ALA A 7 1.33 -0.97 -13.52
CA ALA A 7 2.72 -1.32 -13.21
C ALA A 7 3.39 -0.26 -12.33
N LEU A 8 3.20 1.03 -12.64
CA LEU A 8 3.73 2.14 -11.86
C LEU A 8 3.14 2.18 -10.45
N ASP A 9 1.82 2.07 -10.32
CA ASP A 9 1.14 2.05 -9.01
C ASP A 9 1.65 0.88 -8.13
N THR A 10 1.99 -0.26 -8.74
CA THR A 10 2.56 -1.41 -8.01
C THR A 10 4.00 -1.15 -7.60
N ALA A 11 4.80 -0.54 -8.49
CA ALA A 11 6.18 -0.18 -8.20
C ALA A 11 6.26 0.85 -7.08
N GLU A 12 5.40 1.87 -7.07
CA GLU A 12 5.30 2.87 -6.00
C GLU A 12 5.07 2.23 -4.62
N GLN A 13 4.32 1.13 -4.57
CA GLN A 13 4.01 0.42 -3.33
C GLN A 13 5.10 -0.59 -2.93
N ALA A 14 5.83 -1.14 -3.91
CA ALA A 14 6.86 -2.14 -3.67
C ALA A 14 8.25 -1.55 -3.40
N LEU A 15 8.60 -0.42 -4.01
CA LEU A 15 9.91 0.20 -3.87
C LEU A 15 10.24 0.61 -2.42
N PRO A 16 9.32 1.24 -1.65
CA PRO A 16 9.58 1.55 -0.25
C PRO A 16 9.85 0.29 0.59
N PHE A 17 9.10 -0.78 0.35
CA PHE A 17 9.29 -2.06 1.03
C PHE A 17 10.69 -2.62 0.73
N LEU A 18 11.07 -2.68 -0.55
CA LEU A 18 12.37 -3.21 -0.96
C LEU A 18 13.54 -2.37 -0.41
N ALA A 19 13.38 -1.05 -0.36
CA ALA A 19 14.38 -0.16 0.21
C ALA A 19 14.55 -0.40 1.73
N LEU A 20 13.44 -0.39 2.47
CA LEU A 20 13.42 -0.67 3.91
C LEU A 20 13.96 -2.07 4.21
N HIS A 21 13.55 -3.07 3.44
CA HIS A 21 14.02 -4.45 3.57
C HIS A 21 15.52 -4.59 3.31
N THR A 22 16.06 -3.89 2.32
CA THR A 22 17.51 -3.90 2.04
C THR A 22 18.31 -3.30 3.19
N VAL A 23 17.83 -2.18 3.74
CA VAL A 23 18.41 -1.58 4.96
C VAL A 23 18.29 -2.56 6.13
N ALA A 24 17.11 -3.12 6.37
CA ALA A 24 16.91 -4.06 7.47
C ALA A 24 17.84 -5.27 7.35
N ALA A 25 17.90 -5.92 6.19
CA ALA A 25 18.73 -7.10 5.93
C ALA A 25 20.23 -6.81 6.13
N ARG A 26 20.69 -5.60 5.81
CA ARG A 26 22.08 -5.17 6.04
C ARG A 26 22.49 -5.21 7.53
N TRP A 27 21.53 -5.02 8.43
CA TRP A 27 21.69 -5.01 9.89
C TRP A 27 20.83 -6.06 10.60
N ILE A 28 20.44 -7.11 9.87
CA ILE A 28 19.60 -8.22 10.36
C ILE A 28 18.37 -7.78 11.17
N TYR A 29 17.77 -6.64 10.82
CA TYR A 29 16.64 -5.99 11.51
C TYR A 29 16.95 -5.45 12.91
N LEU A 30 17.93 -6.02 13.63
CA LEU A 30 18.22 -5.71 15.03
C LEU A 30 19.05 -4.45 15.25
N PHE A 31 19.94 -4.15 14.31
CA PHE A 31 21.01 -3.16 14.51
C PHE A 31 20.82 -1.90 13.67
N VAL A 32 19.59 -1.59 13.26
CA VAL A 32 19.30 -0.39 12.49
C VAL A 32 19.25 0.82 13.42
N SER A 33 20.24 1.71 13.30
CA SER A 33 20.38 2.94 14.10
C SER A 33 19.43 4.07 13.66
N TYR A 34 18.13 3.81 13.59
CA TYR A 34 17.17 4.82 13.14
C TYR A 34 17.08 6.03 14.09
N ASP A 35 17.34 5.85 15.39
CA ASP A 35 17.39 6.93 16.38
C ASP A 35 18.51 7.93 16.07
N ASP A 36 19.72 7.42 15.82
CA ASP A 36 20.89 8.25 15.49
C ASP A 36 20.69 8.98 14.15
N TRP A 37 20.06 8.31 13.18
CA TRP A 37 19.74 8.92 11.90
C TRP A 37 18.66 10.00 12.03
N ALA A 38 17.65 9.80 12.88
CA ALA A 38 16.62 10.80 13.15
C ALA A 38 17.21 12.05 13.82
N ASP A 39 18.14 11.87 14.76
CA ASP A 39 18.85 12.99 15.39
C ASP A 39 19.76 13.72 14.39
N ALA A 40 20.54 12.98 13.61
CA ALA A 40 21.46 13.56 12.62
C ALA A 40 20.76 14.28 11.47
N LEU A 41 19.62 13.76 10.99
CA LEU A 41 18.91 14.29 9.82
C LEU A 41 17.83 15.31 10.18
N LEU A 42 17.12 15.09 11.29
CA LEU A 42 15.92 15.86 11.65
C LEU A 42 16.10 16.61 12.98
N GLY A 43 17.18 16.37 13.73
CA GLY A 43 17.37 16.92 15.09
C GLY A 43 16.35 16.38 16.09
N VAL A 44 15.76 15.22 15.81
CA VAL A 44 14.70 14.62 16.64
C VAL A 44 15.22 13.32 17.25
N ARG A 45 15.17 13.25 18.58
CA ARG A 45 15.38 12.01 19.32
C ARG A 45 14.05 11.33 19.59
N LEU A 46 13.96 10.04 19.25
CA LEU A 46 12.78 9.27 19.58
C LEU A 46 12.65 9.11 21.11
N PRO A 47 11.41 9.06 21.64
CA PRO A 47 11.18 8.86 23.06
C PRO A 47 11.86 7.59 23.53
N GLU A 48 12.48 7.62 24.71
CA GLU A 48 13.19 6.46 25.28
C GLU A 48 12.31 5.20 25.28
N ALA A 49 11.00 5.32 25.55
CA ALA A 49 10.07 4.19 25.51
C ALA A 49 10.01 3.44 24.16
N PHE A 50 10.45 4.06 23.06
CA PHE A 50 10.49 3.48 21.72
C PHE A 50 11.80 2.74 21.40
N SER A 51 12.82 2.85 22.26
CA SER A 51 14.12 2.20 22.09
C SER A 51 14.68 1.55 23.37
N ARG A 52 13.97 1.67 24.50
CA ARG A 52 14.47 1.26 25.84
C ARG A 52 14.63 -0.24 26.03
N GLU A 53 13.84 -1.05 25.34
CA GLU A 53 13.91 -2.52 25.50
C GLU A 53 14.36 -3.24 24.23
N ARG A 54 14.07 -2.70 23.04
CA ARG A 54 14.37 -3.38 21.76
C ARG A 54 14.32 -2.43 20.55
N ASN A 55 14.80 -2.90 19.40
CA ASN A 55 14.71 -2.21 18.11
C ASN A 55 13.33 -2.49 17.48
N HIS A 56 12.71 -1.50 16.83
CA HIS A 56 11.38 -1.64 16.22
C HIS A 56 11.39 -1.50 14.68
N PHE A 57 12.54 -1.67 14.04
CA PHE A 57 12.65 -1.49 12.59
C PHE A 57 11.94 -2.60 11.80
N ASP A 58 11.96 -3.83 12.31
CA ASP A 58 11.13 -4.96 11.90
C ASP A 58 9.64 -4.60 11.75
N ARG A 59 9.07 -3.92 12.74
CA ARG A 59 7.68 -3.49 12.79
C ARG A 59 7.34 -2.54 11.64
N LEU A 60 8.24 -1.62 11.33
CA LEU A 60 8.10 -0.70 10.20
C LEU A 60 8.14 -1.46 8.86
N VAL A 61 9.07 -2.41 8.72
CA VAL A 61 9.19 -3.25 7.52
C VAL A 61 7.94 -4.12 7.33
N HIS A 62 7.42 -4.72 8.40
CA HIS A 62 6.21 -5.55 8.35
C HIS A 62 4.95 -4.74 8.00
N PHE A 63 4.78 -3.56 8.57
CA PHE A 63 3.72 -2.65 8.16
C PHE A 63 3.79 -2.35 6.64
N ASN A 64 4.97 -2.02 6.13
CA ASN A 64 5.16 -1.73 4.70
C ASN A 64 5.00 -2.99 3.83
N CYS A 65 5.40 -4.15 4.33
CA CYS A 65 5.16 -5.45 3.70
C CYS A 65 3.66 -5.67 3.49
N GLY A 66 2.82 -5.39 4.50
CA GLY A 66 1.37 -5.45 4.41
C GLY A 66 0.78 -4.54 3.33
N VAL A 67 1.27 -3.30 3.27
CA VAL A 67 0.89 -2.32 2.23
C VAL A 67 1.17 -2.87 0.83
N CYS A 68 2.38 -3.39 0.62
CA CYS A 68 2.85 -3.96 -0.65
C CYS A 68 2.11 -5.26 -1.01
N LEU A 69 1.94 -6.17 -0.05
CA LEU A 69 1.29 -7.46 -0.26
C LEU A 69 -0.17 -7.29 -0.66
N MET A 70 -0.92 -6.40 0.01
CA MET A 70 -2.31 -6.11 -0.36
C MET A 70 -2.40 -5.52 -1.76
N ALA A 71 -1.48 -4.63 -2.13
CA ALA A 71 -1.41 -4.06 -3.47
C ALA A 71 -1.23 -5.12 -4.56
N VAL A 72 -0.38 -6.13 -4.31
CA VAL A 72 -0.11 -7.25 -5.22
C VAL A 72 -1.28 -8.23 -5.26
N LEU A 73 -1.82 -8.61 -4.09
CA LEU A 73 -2.94 -9.54 -3.93
C LEU A 73 -4.16 -9.13 -4.75
N ARG A 74 -4.51 -7.84 -4.74
CA ARG A 74 -5.66 -7.33 -5.51
C ARG A 74 -5.52 -7.52 -7.03
N ARG A 75 -4.29 -7.61 -7.55
CA ARG A 75 -4.02 -7.65 -8.99
C ARG A 75 -3.80 -9.07 -9.50
N LYS A 76 -3.18 -9.92 -8.68
CA LYS A 76 -2.76 -11.27 -9.05
C LYS A 76 -3.06 -12.26 -7.93
N TRP A 77 -4.32 -12.31 -7.51
CA TRP A 77 -4.77 -13.11 -6.37
C TRP A 77 -4.26 -14.57 -6.42
N LEU A 78 -4.49 -15.28 -7.54
CA LEU A 78 -4.05 -16.67 -7.69
C LEU A 78 -2.53 -16.87 -7.57
N ARG A 79 -1.73 -15.99 -8.17
CA ARG A 79 -0.26 -16.09 -8.11
C ARG A 79 0.30 -15.65 -6.74
N SER A 80 -0.43 -14.80 -6.03
CA SER A 80 -0.04 -14.39 -4.68
C SER A 80 -0.27 -15.51 -3.66
N LEU A 81 -1.27 -16.38 -3.90
CA LEU A 81 -1.48 -17.58 -3.08
C LEU A 81 -0.28 -18.54 -3.14
N GLU A 82 0.40 -18.64 -4.28
CA GLU A 82 1.62 -19.48 -4.41
C GLU A 82 2.75 -18.98 -3.50
N VAL A 83 2.96 -17.67 -3.44
CA VAL A 83 3.98 -17.04 -2.59
C VAL A 83 3.62 -17.18 -1.11
N VAL A 84 2.37 -16.93 -0.74
CA VAL A 84 1.89 -17.11 0.63
C VAL A 84 2.02 -18.57 1.07
N LEU A 85 1.64 -19.52 0.22
CA LEU A 85 1.76 -20.95 0.49
C LEU A 85 3.23 -21.36 0.69
N ALA A 86 4.14 -20.87 -0.18
CA ALA A 86 5.57 -21.12 -0.03
C ALA A 86 6.14 -20.59 1.30
N MET A 87 5.67 -19.42 1.77
CA MET A 87 6.08 -18.88 3.08
C MET A 87 5.56 -19.71 4.25
N THR A 88 4.34 -20.26 4.17
CA THR A 88 3.76 -21.09 5.24
C THR A 88 4.40 -22.47 5.38
N LEU A 89 5.06 -22.97 4.34
CA LEU A 89 5.63 -24.33 4.29
C LEU A 89 7.11 -24.41 4.74
N ALA A 90 7.73 -23.29 5.14
CA ALA A 90 9.12 -23.25 5.63
C ALA A 90 9.28 -22.48 6.97
N PRO A 91 8.55 -22.84 8.04
CA PRO A 91 8.51 -22.08 9.30
C PRO A 91 9.84 -22.08 10.08
N GLU A 92 10.61 -23.17 10.03
CA GLU A 92 11.82 -23.35 10.84
C GLU A 92 12.97 -22.41 10.42
N VAL A 93 13.02 -22.01 9.14
CA VAL A 93 14.00 -21.03 8.64
C VAL A 93 13.58 -19.60 9.01
N ALA A 94 12.28 -19.35 9.14
CA ALA A 94 11.76 -18.03 9.46
C ALA A 94 12.05 -17.63 10.91
N GLU A 95 11.92 -18.55 11.88
CA GLU A 95 12.21 -18.25 13.29
C GLU A 95 13.69 -17.92 13.52
N ALA A 96 14.62 -18.66 12.90
CA ALA A 96 16.05 -18.40 13.01
C ALA A 96 16.49 -17.08 12.33
N TYR A 97 15.72 -16.60 11.35
CA TYR A 97 16.00 -15.37 10.60
C TYR A 97 15.25 -14.13 11.13
N ASN A 98 14.20 -14.31 11.94
CA ASN A 98 13.31 -13.25 12.42
C ASN A 98 13.95 -12.27 13.42
N GLY A 99 15.16 -12.54 13.93
CA GLY A 99 15.82 -11.61 14.85
C GLY A 99 15.05 -11.40 16.14
N GLN A 100 14.50 -12.44 16.77
CA GLN A 100 13.79 -12.27 18.03
C GLN A 100 14.71 -11.66 19.11
N GLN A 101 14.34 -10.49 19.62
CA GLN A 101 15.09 -9.76 20.67
C GLN A 101 14.75 -10.25 22.08
N GLY A 102 14.42 -11.54 22.22
CA GLY A 102 13.93 -12.13 23.48
C GLY A 102 12.45 -11.87 23.78
N ASP A 103 11.70 -11.32 22.82
CA ASP A 103 10.25 -11.07 22.93
C ASP A 103 9.45 -12.19 22.24
N MET A 104 8.67 -12.95 23.02
CA MET A 104 7.86 -14.05 22.49
C MET A 104 6.64 -13.58 21.68
N TRP A 105 6.20 -12.34 21.88
CA TRP A 105 5.05 -11.76 21.19
C TRP A 105 5.42 -11.08 19.88
N ASP A 106 6.70 -11.12 19.52
CA ASP A 106 7.25 -10.37 18.40
C ASP A 106 6.56 -10.68 17.08
N ALA A 107 6.48 -11.97 16.73
CA ALA A 107 5.80 -12.43 15.54
C ALA A 107 4.32 -12.02 15.49
N HIS A 108 3.64 -11.96 16.65
CA HIS A 108 2.24 -11.53 16.70
C HIS A 108 2.12 -10.02 16.43
N ALA A 109 3.01 -9.21 17.00
CA ALA A 109 3.02 -7.76 16.78
C ALA A 109 3.35 -7.41 15.32
N ASP A 110 4.32 -8.10 14.73
CA ASP A 110 4.72 -7.93 13.33
C ASP A 110 3.60 -8.29 12.36
N MET A 111 2.95 -9.44 12.57
CA MET A 111 1.81 -9.85 11.73
C MET A 111 0.62 -8.90 11.90
N ALA A 112 0.36 -8.39 13.11
CA ALA A 112 -0.68 -7.39 13.33
C ALA A 112 -0.40 -6.08 12.58
N LEU A 113 0.85 -5.63 12.55
CA LEU A 113 1.27 -4.45 11.79
C LEU A 113 1.20 -4.67 10.28
N ALA A 114 1.57 -5.85 9.80
CA ALA A 114 1.37 -6.23 8.41
C ALA A 114 -0.12 -6.22 8.04
N ALA A 115 -0.99 -6.76 8.88
CA ALA A 115 -2.44 -6.71 8.67
C ALA A 115 -2.97 -5.26 8.65
N LEU A 116 -2.47 -4.40 9.54
CA LEU A 116 -2.83 -2.98 9.57
C LEU A 116 -2.41 -2.26 8.28
N GLY A 117 -1.18 -2.48 7.79
CA GLY A 117 -0.72 -1.93 6.52
C GLY A 117 -1.58 -2.35 5.34
N ALA A 118 -1.95 -3.64 5.30
CA ALA A 118 -2.87 -4.18 4.30
C ALA A 118 -4.26 -3.53 4.37
N LEU A 119 -4.78 -3.29 5.58
CA LEU A 119 -6.06 -2.62 5.79
C LEU A 119 -6.04 -1.18 5.29
N VAL A 120 -4.98 -0.41 5.58
CA VAL A 120 -4.81 0.97 5.10
C VAL A 120 -4.87 1.01 3.56
N THR A 121 -4.12 0.14 2.88
CA THR A 121 -4.14 0.05 1.41
C THR A 121 -5.53 -0.28 0.87
N SER A 122 -6.25 -1.18 1.54
CA SER A 122 -7.62 -1.53 1.15
C SER A 122 -8.56 -0.34 1.28
N LEU A 123 -8.55 0.38 2.40
CA LEU A 123 -9.43 1.53 2.64
C LEU A 123 -9.15 2.69 1.67
N VAL A 124 -7.88 3.06 1.47
CA VAL A 124 -7.50 4.18 0.60
C VAL A 124 -7.91 3.93 -0.86
N SER A 125 -7.81 2.69 -1.32
CA SER A 125 -8.12 2.37 -2.72
C SER A 125 -9.60 2.05 -2.99
N SER A 126 -10.39 1.87 -1.93
CA SER A 126 -11.84 1.63 -2.01
C SER A 126 -12.65 2.92 -2.10
N ALA A 127 -11.98 4.08 -2.06
CA ALA A 127 -12.63 5.38 -2.26
C ALA A 127 -13.38 5.36 -3.62
N PRO A 128 -14.70 5.64 -3.64
CA PRO A 128 -15.48 5.58 -4.87
C PRO A 128 -14.85 6.49 -5.92
N ARG A 129 -14.36 5.91 -7.01
CA ARG A 129 -14.01 6.69 -8.21
C ARG A 129 -15.32 7.31 -8.69
N ARG A 130 -15.61 8.55 -8.29
CA ARG A 130 -16.76 9.31 -8.81
C ARG A 130 -16.68 9.20 -10.33
N SER A 131 -17.64 8.47 -10.88
CA SER A 131 -17.76 8.19 -12.29
C SER A 131 -17.75 9.53 -13.01
N ARG A 132 -16.72 9.75 -13.83
CA ARG A 132 -16.67 10.80 -14.85
C ARG A 132 -17.70 10.50 -15.95
N ALA A 133 -18.95 10.24 -15.56
CA ALA A 133 -20.06 9.91 -16.45
C ALA A 133 -21.00 11.10 -16.63
N GLU A 134 -20.82 12.19 -15.89
CA GLU A 134 -21.73 13.34 -15.91
C GLU A 134 -21.20 14.53 -16.73
N ALA A 135 -19.91 14.53 -17.11
CA ALA A 135 -19.28 15.61 -17.88
C ALA A 135 -19.39 15.47 -19.41
N THR A 136 -19.94 14.36 -19.92
CA THR A 136 -20.09 14.12 -21.38
C THR A 136 -21.54 14.24 -21.88
N ARG A 137 -22.52 14.52 -21.01
CA ARG A 137 -23.85 14.97 -21.44
C ARG A 137 -23.85 16.48 -21.73
N SER A 138 -23.08 16.89 -22.74
CA SER A 138 -23.37 18.15 -23.41
C SER A 138 -24.61 17.91 -24.28
N PRO A 139 -25.68 18.73 -24.18
CA PRO A 139 -26.79 18.61 -25.11
C PRO A 139 -26.27 18.89 -26.52
N ALA A 140 -26.51 17.96 -27.44
CA ALA A 140 -26.09 18.12 -28.83
C ALA A 140 -26.55 19.48 -29.38
N PRO A 141 -25.66 20.32 -29.94
CA PRO A 141 -26.07 21.55 -30.58
C PRO A 141 -26.74 21.18 -31.90
N GLY A 142 -28.06 21.37 -32.00
CA GLY A 142 -28.76 21.21 -33.28
C GLY A 142 -30.10 20.47 -33.26
N ALA A 143 -30.78 20.31 -32.13
CA ALA A 143 -32.21 19.97 -32.16
C ALA A 143 -32.97 21.14 -32.79
N ALA A 144 -33.22 21.03 -34.09
CA ALA A 144 -33.92 22.01 -34.90
C ALA A 144 -35.25 22.38 -34.23
N ARG A 145 -35.43 23.68 -33.97
CA ARG A 145 -36.65 24.25 -33.44
C ARG A 145 -37.76 24.02 -34.48
N PRO A 146 -38.91 23.40 -34.13
CA PRO A 146 -39.94 23.12 -35.12
C PRO A 146 -40.52 24.43 -35.65
N ALA A 147 -40.67 24.50 -36.97
CA ALA A 147 -41.17 25.65 -37.69
C ALA A 147 -42.57 26.02 -37.18
N ARG A 148 -42.72 27.30 -36.79
CA ARG A 148 -43.99 27.89 -36.38
C ARG A 148 -44.89 27.90 -37.62
N GLN A 149 -45.95 27.09 -37.63
CA GLN A 149 -46.99 27.20 -38.64
C GLN A 149 -47.73 28.52 -38.40
N ASP A 150 -47.70 29.40 -39.40
CA ASP A 150 -48.44 30.66 -39.37
C ASP A 150 -49.78 30.46 -40.11
N PRO A 151 -50.93 30.42 -39.41
CA PRO A 151 -52.20 30.23 -40.07
C PRO A 151 -52.78 31.60 -40.40
N GLY A 152 -52.58 32.07 -41.64
CA GLY A 152 -53.48 33.06 -42.20
C GLY A 152 -52.85 34.09 -43.13
N ARG A 153 -52.95 33.81 -44.43
CA ARG A 153 -53.40 34.81 -45.41
C ARG A 153 -53.85 34.12 -46.70
N ALA A 154 -55.12 33.72 -46.70
CA ALA A 154 -55.89 33.56 -47.91
C ALA A 154 -56.85 34.76 -48.00
N ARG A 155 -56.50 35.71 -48.87
CA ARG A 155 -57.36 36.60 -49.69
C ARG A 155 -56.56 37.81 -50.14
#